data_AF-A0A5E4KPI6-F1
#
_entry.id   AF-A0A5E4KPI6-F1
#
_cell.length_a   1.000
_cell.length_b   1.000
_cell.length_c   1.000
_cell.angle_alpha   90.00
_cell.angle_beta   90.00
_cell.angle_gamma   90.00
#
_symmetry.space_group_name_H-M   'P 1'
#
loop_
_entity.id
_entity.type
_entity.pdbx_description
1 polymer ?
#
loop_
_entity_poly.entity_id
_entity_poly.type
_entity_poly.pdbx_seq_one_letter_code
_entity_poly.pdbx_strand_id
1 'polypeptide(L)'
;MKIGNFKVLNLAILVLMATFFVGVAMAQENAGPALSGNALMMKGWMDYSEWFIIVTLFPSIIIMLFMALSLHIARPMVLRYLNRMTLRLGADILWEAWIIGRDVLILIAVGLIGIFIVPRVQADWNTGVFIPAFVLGIITLVYKLMTDTDASKTKYMVATGLTALTLVAVLVPYSIGPLWEAKGSEFFMSTYLIPLSNADTIKDVKTAMDDAINAAQKGDNSTALTKAQEADTAHDRLGDSLKSWDSAKSSQIDDAFTALTNSAKNGNVAGMKAAQNTINQILDEYASTLGRLG
;
A
#
# COMPACT_ATOMS: atom_id res chain seq x y z
N MET A 1 -29.07 25.77 -25.19
CA MET A 1 -28.26 24.53 -25.19
C MET A 1 -28.35 23.93 -23.79
N LYS A 2 -28.86 22.70 -23.64
CA LYS A 2 -29.33 22.14 -22.36
C LYS A 2 -28.15 21.72 -21.45
N ILE A 3 -28.09 22.30 -20.25
CA ILE A 3 -27.07 22.10 -19.18
C ILE A 3 -27.05 20.67 -18.60
N GLY A 4 -28.00 19.79 -18.97
CA GLY A 4 -28.07 18.41 -18.48
C GLY A 4 -27.00 17.46 -19.03
N ASN A 5 -26.45 17.72 -20.22
CA ASN A 5 -25.56 16.75 -20.89
C ASN A 5 -24.12 16.76 -20.36
N PHE A 6 -23.68 17.81 -19.67
CA PHE A 6 -22.30 17.93 -19.19
C PHE A 6 -22.01 17.03 -17.98
N LYS A 7 -23.02 16.80 -17.12
CA LYS A 7 -22.91 15.90 -15.96
C LYS A 7 -22.84 14.43 -16.38
N VAL A 8 -23.54 14.05 -17.43
CA VAL A 8 -23.54 12.68 -17.97
C VAL A 8 -22.21 12.36 -18.66
N LEU A 9 -21.63 13.34 -19.37
CA LEU A 9 -20.32 13.18 -20.02
C LEU A 9 -19.19 13.01 -19.00
N ASN A 10 -19.17 13.81 -17.93
CA ASN A 10 -18.18 13.67 -16.86
C ASN A 10 -18.32 12.35 -16.09
N LEU A 11 -19.55 11.87 -15.88
CA LEU A 11 -19.78 10.57 -15.25
C LEU A 11 -19.34 9.41 -16.16
N ALA A 12 -19.59 9.51 -17.48
CA ALA A 12 -19.16 8.52 -18.45
C ALA A 12 -17.62 8.44 -18.54
N ILE A 13 -16.93 9.58 -18.51
CA ILE A 13 -15.45 9.63 -18.50
C ILE A 13 -14.91 9.00 -17.21
N LEU A 14 -15.53 9.27 -16.06
CA LEU A 14 -15.15 8.69 -14.77
C LEU A 14 -15.33 7.16 -14.75
N VAL A 15 -16.44 6.66 -15.30
CA VAL A 15 -16.75 5.23 -15.40
C VAL A 15 -15.83 4.54 -16.41
N LEU A 16 -15.50 5.19 -17.53
CA LEU A 16 -14.57 4.66 -18.53
C LEU A 16 -13.14 4.57 -17.98
N MET A 17 -12.71 5.56 -17.19
CA MET A 17 -11.42 5.49 -16.50
C MET A 17 -11.43 4.40 -15.41
N ALA A 18 -12.46 4.32 -14.57
CA ALA A 18 -12.57 3.27 -13.56
C ALA A 18 -12.57 1.85 -14.16
N THR A 19 -13.25 1.64 -15.29
CA THR A 19 -13.26 0.34 -15.99
C THR A 19 -11.94 0.03 -16.69
N PHE A 20 -11.24 1.04 -17.22
CA PHE A 20 -9.89 0.84 -17.77
C PHE A 20 -8.88 0.45 -16.66
N PHE A 21 -8.96 1.06 -15.48
CA PHE A 21 -8.08 0.73 -14.35
C PHE A 21 -8.39 -0.65 -13.72
N VAL A 22 -9.66 -1.04 -13.63
CA VAL A 22 -10.04 -2.38 -13.16
C VAL A 22 -9.68 -3.47 -14.18
N GLY A 23 -9.78 -3.17 -15.48
CA GLY A 23 -9.40 -4.11 -16.56
C GLY A 23 -7.91 -4.42 -16.62
N VAL A 24 -7.05 -3.45 -16.32
CA VAL A 24 -5.59 -3.66 -16.24
C VAL A 24 -5.22 -4.42 -14.97
N ALA A 25 -5.89 -4.16 -13.84
CA ALA A 25 -5.64 -4.85 -12.58
C ALA A 25 -6.04 -6.34 -12.61
N MET A 26 -7.09 -6.71 -13.36
CA MET A 26 -7.57 -8.10 -13.44
C MET A 26 -6.89 -8.95 -14.52
N ALA A 27 -6.02 -8.37 -15.36
CA ALA A 27 -5.34 -9.11 -16.44
C ALA A 27 -4.06 -9.85 -16.01
N GLN A 28 -3.56 -9.64 -14.78
CA GLN A 28 -2.23 -10.07 -14.37
C GLN A 28 -2.19 -11.36 -13.51
N GLU A 29 -3.33 -11.98 -13.22
CA GLU A 29 -3.42 -13.10 -12.26
C GLU A 29 -3.13 -14.50 -12.86
N ASN A 30 -2.86 -14.63 -14.16
CA ASN A 30 -2.76 -15.94 -14.86
C ASN A 30 -1.39 -16.25 -15.49
N ALA A 31 -0.27 -15.93 -14.83
CA ALA A 31 1.05 -16.38 -15.30
C ALA A 31 1.91 -16.96 -14.17
N GLY A 32 1.74 -18.26 -13.92
CA GLY A 32 2.71 -19.09 -13.20
C GLY A 32 4.03 -19.27 -13.99
N PRO A 33 5.10 -19.77 -13.35
CA PRO A 33 6.47 -19.48 -13.75
C PRO A 33 6.95 -20.42 -14.86
N ALA A 34 7.17 -19.87 -16.06
CA ALA A 34 8.02 -20.49 -17.09
C ALA A 34 9.18 -19.53 -17.39
N LEU A 35 10.32 -19.81 -16.76
CA LEU A 35 11.58 -19.10 -16.92
C LEU A 35 12.10 -19.30 -18.37
N SER A 36 11.93 -18.28 -19.21
CA SER A 36 12.66 -18.12 -20.48
C SER A 36 13.28 -16.72 -20.51
N GLY A 37 14.32 -16.49 -21.32
CA GLY A 37 15.03 -15.20 -21.39
C GLY A 37 14.13 -13.97 -21.62
N ASN A 38 12.94 -14.17 -22.19
CA ASN A 38 11.92 -13.13 -22.35
C ASN A 38 11.23 -12.76 -21.03
N ALA A 39 11.07 -13.70 -20.09
CA ALA A 39 10.50 -13.45 -18.76
C ALA A 39 11.46 -12.67 -17.85
N LEU A 40 12.77 -12.85 -18.02
CA LEU A 40 13.81 -12.09 -17.31
C LEU A 40 13.89 -10.65 -17.80
N MET A 41 13.76 -10.44 -19.12
CA MET A 41 13.58 -9.10 -19.66
C MET A 41 12.25 -8.50 -19.21
N MET A 42 11.14 -9.22 -19.30
CA MET A 42 9.83 -8.73 -18.88
C MET A 42 9.77 -8.37 -17.39
N LYS A 43 10.44 -9.15 -16.52
CA LYS A 43 10.62 -8.81 -15.10
C LYS A 43 11.43 -7.52 -14.95
N GLY A 44 12.57 -7.40 -15.63
CA GLY A 44 13.37 -6.17 -15.63
C GLY A 44 12.56 -4.95 -16.09
N TRP A 45 11.78 -5.07 -17.17
CA TRP A 45 10.90 -4.00 -17.65
C TRP A 45 9.78 -3.65 -16.65
N MET A 46 9.20 -4.64 -15.97
CA MET A 46 8.22 -4.39 -14.91
C MET A 46 8.85 -3.66 -13.72
N ASP A 47 10.03 -4.09 -13.25
CA ASP A 47 10.76 -3.46 -12.14
C ASP A 47 11.14 -2.00 -12.49
N TYR A 48 11.56 -1.72 -13.73
CA TYR A 48 11.83 -0.34 -14.20
C TYR A 48 10.56 0.51 -14.29
N SER A 49 9.45 -0.06 -14.74
CA SER A 49 8.18 0.66 -14.85
C SER A 49 7.62 1.04 -13.47
N GLU A 50 7.81 0.19 -12.47
CA GLU A 50 7.42 0.44 -11.09
C GLU A 50 8.25 1.59 -10.48
N TRP A 51 9.57 1.53 -10.64
CA TRP A 51 10.46 2.62 -10.24
C TRP A 51 10.14 3.95 -10.93
N PHE A 52 9.80 3.92 -12.22
CA PHE A 52 9.41 5.11 -12.96
C PHE A 52 8.13 5.73 -12.39
N ILE A 53 7.11 4.91 -12.13
CA ILE A 53 5.85 5.36 -11.51
C ILE A 53 6.15 5.99 -10.15
N ILE A 54 6.98 5.38 -9.31
CA ILE A 54 7.23 5.89 -7.97
C ILE A 54 8.02 7.20 -8.00
N VAL A 55 9.16 7.23 -8.70
CA VAL A 55 10.05 8.41 -8.70
C VAL A 55 9.46 9.59 -9.47
N THR A 56 8.62 9.34 -10.48
CA THR A 56 8.09 10.42 -11.33
C THR A 56 6.69 10.83 -10.90
N LEU A 57 5.81 9.86 -10.62
CA LEU A 57 4.40 10.12 -10.40
C LEU A 57 4.15 10.69 -8.99
N PHE A 58 4.84 10.21 -7.93
CA PHE A 58 4.66 10.76 -6.59
C PHE A 58 5.03 12.25 -6.48
N PRO A 59 6.21 12.70 -6.93
CA PRO A 59 6.54 14.12 -6.94
C PRO A 59 5.56 14.93 -7.79
N SER A 60 5.09 14.36 -8.91
CA SER A 60 4.10 15.05 -9.75
C SER A 60 2.80 15.32 -9.00
N ILE A 61 2.33 14.40 -8.15
CA ILE A 61 1.14 14.60 -7.30
C ILE A 61 1.36 15.76 -6.34
N ILE A 62 2.51 15.80 -5.67
CA ILE A 62 2.86 16.88 -4.73
C ILE A 62 2.88 18.22 -5.45
N ILE A 63 3.51 18.28 -6.62
CA ILE A 63 3.57 19.49 -7.45
C ILE A 63 2.16 19.91 -7.88
N MET A 64 1.30 18.99 -8.33
CA MET A 64 -0.07 19.30 -8.72
C MET A 64 -0.92 19.83 -7.55
N LEU A 65 -0.82 19.22 -6.37
CA LEU A 65 -1.51 19.68 -5.17
C LEU A 65 -0.98 21.04 -4.71
N PHE A 66 0.32 21.27 -4.82
CA PHE A 66 0.94 22.56 -4.52
C PHE A 66 0.48 23.65 -5.49
N MET A 67 0.41 23.35 -6.79
CA MET A 67 -0.15 24.24 -7.81
C MET A 67 -1.63 24.52 -7.53
N ALA A 68 -2.43 23.51 -7.21
CA ALA A 68 -3.85 23.68 -6.88
C ALA A 68 -4.04 24.56 -5.63
N LEU A 69 -3.22 24.36 -4.60
CA LEU A 69 -3.24 25.19 -3.40
C LEU A 69 -2.80 26.64 -3.68
N SER A 70 -1.75 26.81 -4.48
CA SER A 70 -1.28 28.13 -4.92
C SER A 70 -2.37 28.85 -5.71
N LEU A 71 -3.07 28.13 -6.58
CA LEU A 71 -4.21 28.67 -7.33
C LEU A 71 -5.34 29.07 -6.41
N HIS A 72 -5.71 28.29 -5.40
CA HIS A 72 -6.65 28.74 -4.36
C HIS A 72 -6.19 30.10 -3.81
N ILE A 73 -5.00 30.15 -3.21
CA ILE A 73 -4.49 31.36 -2.53
C ILE A 73 -4.44 32.59 -3.46
N ALA A 74 -4.22 32.40 -4.76
CA ALA A 74 -4.19 33.46 -5.76
C ALA A 74 -5.56 34.12 -6.06
N ARG A 75 -6.69 33.55 -5.60
CA ARG A 75 -8.05 34.08 -5.83
C ARG A 75 -8.21 35.61 -5.70
N PRO A 76 -7.82 36.28 -4.59
CA PRO A 76 -7.98 37.74 -4.46
C PRO A 76 -7.19 38.52 -5.51
N MET A 77 -6.05 38.00 -5.98
CA MET A 77 -5.30 38.63 -7.06
C MET A 77 -6.04 38.49 -8.40
N VAL A 78 -6.54 37.28 -8.70
CA VAL A 78 -7.31 37.01 -9.92
C VAL A 78 -8.54 37.92 -9.98
N LEU A 79 -9.29 38.06 -8.89
CA LEU A 79 -10.45 38.96 -8.83
C LEU A 79 -10.07 40.44 -9.10
N ARG A 80 -8.91 40.90 -8.60
CA ARG A 80 -8.41 42.26 -8.90
C ARG A 80 -8.06 42.43 -10.37
N TYR A 81 -7.49 41.41 -11.02
CA TYR A 81 -7.20 41.43 -12.45
C TYR A 81 -8.46 41.41 -13.30
N LEU A 82 -9.43 40.57 -12.95
CA LEU A 82 -10.72 40.47 -13.65
C LEU A 82 -11.50 41.79 -13.61
N ASN A 83 -11.49 42.49 -12.47
CA ASN A 83 -12.14 43.80 -12.33
C ASN A 83 -11.52 44.89 -13.22
N ARG A 84 -10.30 44.71 -13.74
CA ARG A 84 -9.63 45.66 -14.64
C ARG A 84 -9.91 45.38 -16.11
N MET A 85 -10.52 44.24 -16.44
CA MET A 85 -10.83 43.89 -17.82
C MET A 85 -12.07 44.65 -18.30
N THR A 86 -11.91 45.38 -19.40
CA THR A 86 -13.02 46.12 -20.04
C THR A 86 -13.96 45.20 -20.81
N LEU A 87 -13.49 44.04 -21.27
CA LEU A 87 -14.33 43.00 -21.86
C LEU A 87 -14.85 42.02 -20.80
N ARG A 88 -16.17 41.99 -20.64
CA ARG A 88 -16.86 41.02 -19.77
C ARG A 88 -16.63 39.57 -20.21
N LEU A 89 -16.57 39.33 -21.52
CA LEU A 89 -16.36 37.99 -22.08
C LEU A 89 -14.97 37.41 -21.71
N GLY A 90 -13.93 38.24 -21.81
CA GLY A 90 -12.57 37.81 -21.46
C GLY A 90 -12.41 37.51 -19.97
N ALA A 91 -13.05 38.33 -19.12
CA ALA A 91 -13.06 38.10 -17.68
C ALA A 91 -13.75 36.78 -17.30
N ASP A 92 -14.89 36.47 -17.94
CA ASP A 92 -15.65 35.26 -17.65
C ASP A 92 -14.89 33.99 -18.05
N ILE A 93 -14.30 33.97 -19.25
CA ILE A 93 -13.50 32.82 -19.74
C ILE A 93 -12.28 32.58 -18.85
N LEU A 94 -11.57 33.63 -18.44
CA LEU A 94 -10.41 33.50 -17.56
C LEU A 94 -10.81 33.04 -16.16
N TRP A 95 -11.95 33.48 -15.64
CA TRP A 95 -12.48 33.03 -14.37
C TRP A 95 -12.83 31.54 -14.41
N GLU A 96 -13.59 31.10 -15.42
CA GLU A 96 -13.93 29.68 -15.58
C GLU A 96 -12.69 28.81 -15.79
N ALA A 97 -11.76 29.23 -16.65
CA ALA A 97 -10.51 28.49 -16.88
C ALA A 97 -9.69 28.34 -15.60
N TRP A 98 -9.65 29.37 -14.75
CA TRP A 98 -8.97 29.32 -13.45
C TRP A 98 -9.63 28.33 -12.48
N ILE A 99 -10.98 28.33 -12.39
CA ILE A 99 -11.72 27.37 -11.55
C ILE A 99 -11.48 25.94 -12.05
N ILE A 100 -11.65 25.71 -13.36
CA ILE A 100 -11.51 24.38 -13.96
C ILE A 100 -10.08 23.86 -13.79
N GLY A 101 -9.07 24.67 -14.10
CA GLY A 101 -7.67 24.25 -13.97
C GLY A 101 -7.32 23.82 -12.55
N ARG A 102 -7.77 24.59 -11.56
CA ARG A 102 -7.61 24.28 -10.13
C ARG A 102 -8.28 22.96 -9.74
N ASP A 103 -9.52 22.75 -10.18
CA ASP A 103 -10.30 21.58 -9.76
C ASP A 103 -9.85 20.30 -10.49
N VAL A 104 -9.44 20.42 -11.76
CA VAL A 104 -8.83 19.34 -12.54
C VAL A 104 -7.50 18.89 -11.91
N LEU A 105 -6.67 19.82 -11.42
CA LEU A 105 -5.42 19.47 -10.74
C LEU A 105 -5.66 18.60 -9.50
N ILE A 106 -6.66 18.95 -8.67
CA ILE A 106 -7.01 18.15 -7.49
C ILE A 106 -7.58 16.80 -7.91
N LEU A 107 -8.46 16.77 -8.92
CA LEU A 107 -9.05 15.55 -9.42
C LEU A 107 -7.97 14.56 -9.91
N ILE A 108 -7.04 15.04 -10.74
CA ILE A 108 -5.93 14.23 -11.25
C ILE A 108 -5.05 13.77 -10.10
N ALA A 109 -4.64 14.68 -9.21
CA ALA A 109 -3.79 14.33 -8.07
C ALA A 109 -4.42 13.22 -7.21
N VAL A 110 -5.70 13.35 -6.85
CA VAL A 110 -6.41 12.33 -6.06
C VAL A 110 -6.57 11.02 -6.84
N GLY A 111 -6.86 11.08 -8.13
CA GLY A 111 -6.90 9.90 -9.00
C GLY A 111 -5.57 9.14 -9.03
N LEU A 112 -4.46 9.86 -9.12
CA LEU A 112 -3.12 9.28 -9.10
C LEU A 112 -2.74 8.72 -7.72
N ILE A 113 -3.18 9.35 -6.62
CA ILE A 113 -3.01 8.77 -5.27
C ILE A 113 -3.71 7.40 -5.18
N GLY A 114 -4.88 7.26 -5.82
CA GLY A 114 -5.62 5.99 -5.85
C GLY A 114 -4.82 4.81 -6.46
N ILE A 115 -3.90 5.08 -7.39
CA ILE A 115 -3.03 4.06 -7.99
C ILE A 115 -2.12 3.42 -6.93
N PHE A 116 -1.67 4.21 -5.95
CA PHE A 116 -0.80 3.72 -4.88
C PHE A 116 -1.54 2.94 -3.79
N ILE A 117 -2.87 2.89 -3.84
CA ILE A 117 -3.70 2.15 -2.87
C ILE A 117 -4.05 0.74 -3.40
N VAL A 118 -3.66 0.43 -4.64
CA VAL A 118 -3.85 -0.91 -5.21
C VAL A 118 -3.02 -1.93 -4.40
N PRO A 119 -3.60 -3.10 -4.00
CA PRO A 119 -2.95 -4.06 -3.10
C PRO A 119 -1.55 -4.51 -3.53
N ARG A 120 -1.30 -4.59 -4.84
CA ARG A 120 0.01 -4.96 -5.38
C ARG A 120 1.09 -3.94 -5.04
N VAL A 121 0.80 -2.65 -5.17
CA VAL A 121 1.76 -1.57 -4.87
C VAL A 121 1.95 -1.40 -3.35
N GLN A 122 0.90 -1.70 -2.57
CA GLN A 122 0.96 -1.69 -1.11
C GLN A 122 1.86 -2.78 -0.53
N ALA A 123 1.87 -3.98 -1.14
CA ALA A 123 2.68 -5.10 -0.68
C ALA A 123 4.19 -4.83 -0.78
N ASP A 124 4.61 -4.11 -1.82
CA ASP A 124 6.03 -3.89 -2.10
C ASP A 124 6.60 -2.64 -1.40
N TRP A 125 5.78 -1.63 -1.08
CA TRP A 125 6.26 -0.29 -0.63
C TRP A 125 5.53 0.31 0.57
N ASN A 126 4.70 -0.46 1.29
CA ASN A 126 3.92 0.02 2.45
C ASN A 126 3.21 1.37 2.20
N THR A 127 2.61 1.52 1.01
CA THR A 127 1.90 2.74 0.59
C THR A 127 0.57 2.95 1.34
N GLY A 128 0.26 2.12 2.34
CA GLY A 128 -0.90 2.27 3.23
C GLY A 128 -0.93 3.61 3.95
N VAL A 129 0.24 4.24 4.16
CA VAL A 129 0.37 5.59 4.73
C VAL A 129 -0.33 6.68 3.90
N PHE A 130 -0.61 6.43 2.61
CA PHE A 130 -1.30 7.38 1.73
C PHE A 130 -2.83 7.21 1.71
N ILE A 131 -3.38 6.18 2.35
CA ILE A 131 -4.84 5.98 2.46
C ILE A 131 -5.53 7.21 3.10
N PRO A 132 -5.05 7.77 4.23
CA PRO A 132 -5.64 8.99 4.79
C PRO A 132 -5.60 10.17 3.82
N ALA A 133 -4.52 10.31 3.04
CA ALA A 133 -4.40 11.37 2.05
C ALA A 133 -5.41 11.23 0.92
N PHE A 134 -5.66 10.00 0.44
CA PHE A 134 -6.68 9.72 -0.55
C PHE A 134 -8.08 10.03 -0.02
N VAL A 135 -8.40 9.58 1.19
CA VAL A 135 -9.70 9.85 1.82
C VAL A 135 -9.92 11.36 1.98
N LEU A 136 -8.92 12.11 2.44
CA LEU A 136 -8.98 13.57 2.53
C LEU A 136 -9.14 14.23 1.16
N GLY A 137 -8.46 13.72 0.13
CA GLY A 137 -8.60 14.17 -1.25
C GLY A 137 -10.01 13.96 -1.79
N ILE A 138 -10.61 12.79 -1.55
CA ILE A 138 -12.00 12.48 -1.91
C ILE A 138 -12.96 13.39 -1.14
N ILE A 139 -12.77 13.59 0.17
CA ILE A 139 -13.58 14.53 0.97
C ILE A 139 -13.47 15.95 0.39
N THR A 140 -12.28 16.37 -0.03
CA THR A 140 -12.06 17.68 -0.66
C THR A 140 -12.87 17.82 -1.96
N LEU A 141 -12.83 16.81 -2.83
CA LEU A 141 -13.58 16.79 -4.08
C LEU A 141 -15.10 16.74 -3.84
N VAL A 142 -15.56 15.91 -2.92
CA VAL A 142 -16.97 15.82 -2.53
C VAL A 142 -17.46 17.14 -1.95
N TYR A 143 -16.67 17.78 -1.08
CA TYR A 143 -16.99 19.10 -0.54
C TYR A 143 -17.12 20.15 -1.64
N LYS A 144 -16.20 20.17 -2.61
CA LYS A 144 -16.28 21.08 -3.76
C LYS A 144 -17.48 20.80 -4.66
N LEU A 145 -17.89 19.54 -4.79
CA LEU A 145 -19.05 19.16 -5.59
C LEU A 145 -20.37 19.53 -4.91
N MET A 146 -20.45 19.38 -3.59
CA MET A 146 -21.66 19.66 -2.80
C MET A 146 -21.84 21.15 -2.49
N THR A 147 -20.74 21.89 -2.40
CA THR A 147 -20.77 23.29 -1.98
C THR A 147 -20.23 24.19 -3.08
N ASP A 148 -21.00 25.22 -3.42
CA ASP A 148 -20.48 26.36 -4.17
C ASP A 148 -19.45 27.09 -3.30
N THR A 149 -18.21 26.66 -3.45
CA THR A 149 -17.06 27.09 -2.66
C THR A 149 -16.65 28.51 -3.02
N ASP A 150 -16.95 28.97 -4.23
CA ASP A 150 -16.57 30.29 -4.71
C ASP A 150 -17.58 31.38 -4.30
N ALA A 151 -18.83 31.02 -3.95
CA ALA A 151 -19.86 31.96 -3.49
C ALA A 151 -19.66 32.53 -2.06
N SER A 152 -18.92 31.85 -1.17
CA SER A 152 -18.76 32.28 0.23
C SER A 152 -17.32 32.18 0.72
N LYS A 153 -16.88 33.20 1.47
CA LYS A 153 -15.53 33.25 2.05
C LYS A 153 -15.24 32.05 2.95
N THR A 154 -16.18 31.66 3.80
CA THR A 154 -16.00 30.54 4.74
C THR A 154 -15.86 29.21 4.00
N LYS A 155 -16.71 28.96 3.00
CA LYS A 155 -16.67 27.73 2.20
C LYS A 155 -15.37 27.62 1.41
N TYR A 156 -14.93 28.72 0.83
CA TYR A 156 -13.64 28.83 0.16
C TYR A 156 -12.47 28.52 1.12
N MET A 157 -12.47 29.06 2.35
CA MET A 157 -11.44 28.77 3.35
C MET A 157 -11.41 27.30 3.75
N VAL A 158 -12.58 26.68 3.92
CA VAL A 158 -12.68 25.24 4.24
C VAL A 158 -12.11 24.40 3.09
N ALA A 159 -12.49 24.68 1.84
CA ALA A 159 -11.94 23.97 0.67
C ALA A 159 -10.42 24.15 0.52
N THR A 160 -9.91 25.34 0.84
CA THR A 160 -8.48 25.63 0.84
C THR A 160 -7.76 24.84 1.93
N GLY A 161 -8.31 24.81 3.14
CA GLY A 161 -7.78 24.03 4.27
C GLY A 161 -7.76 22.53 3.98
N LEU A 162 -8.84 22.00 3.41
CA LEU A 162 -8.94 20.60 2.96
C LEU A 162 -7.89 20.24 1.90
N THR A 163 -7.68 21.12 0.92
CA THR A 163 -6.64 20.94 -0.10
C THR A 163 -5.24 20.97 0.53
N ALA A 164 -5.00 21.89 1.48
CA ALA A 164 -3.74 21.98 2.21
C ALA A 164 -3.48 20.74 3.08
N LEU A 165 -4.50 20.24 3.78
CA LEU A 165 -4.41 19.01 4.56
C LEU A 165 -4.13 17.80 3.67
N THR A 166 -4.76 17.72 2.50
CA THR A 166 -4.48 16.67 1.52
C THR A 166 -3.03 16.74 1.05
N LEU A 167 -2.51 17.93 0.73
CA LEU A 167 -1.11 18.13 0.37
C LEU A 167 -0.17 17.70 1.50
N VAL A 168 -0.41 18.12 2.73
CA VAL A 168 0.41 17.74 3.90
C VAL A 168 0.39 16.23 4.11
N ALA A 169 -0.79 15.61 3.99
CA ALA A 169 -0.96 14.17 4.14
C ALA A 169 -0.21 13.34 3.07
N VAL A 170 0.11 13.91 1.91
CA VAL A 170 0.99 13.27 0.90
C VAL A 170 2.46 13.64 1.14
N LEU A 171 2.73 14.93 1.40
CA LEU A 171 4.08 15.48 1.49
C LEU A 171 4.85 14.94 2.71
N VAL A 172 4.20 14.83 3.86
CA VAL A 172 4.82 14.37 5.11
C VAL A 172 5.28 12.91 4.98
N PRO A 173 4.43 11.94 4.58
CA PRO A 173 4.91 10.58 4.33
C PRO A 173 5.95 10.49 3.23
N TYR A 174 5.85 11.28 2.16
CA TYR A 174 6.84 11.26 1.07
C TYR A 174 8.22 11.77 1.53
N SER A 175 8.26 12.87 2.30
CA SER A 175 9.49 13.50 2.77
C SER A 175 10.17 12.74 3.91
N ILE A 176 9.37 12.08 4.76
CA ILE A 176 9.87 11.30 5.89
C ILE A 176 9.95 9.81 5.50
N GLY A 177 9.44 9.39 4.35
CA GLY A 177 9.42 7.99 3.87
C GLY A 177 10.75 7.25 4.03
N PRO A 178 11.89 7.82 3.61
CA PRO A 178 13.20 7.20 3.83
C PRO A 178 13.60 7.05 5.33
N LEU A 179 13.05 7.87 6.21
CA LEU A 179 13.23 7.80 7.68
C LEU A 179 12.15 6.90 8.34
N TRP A 180 10.98 6.76 7.70
CA TRP A 180 9.82 6.02 8.16
C TRP A 180 9.90 4.54 7.79
N GLU A 181 10.55 4.16 6.68
CA GLU A 181 10.96 2.77 6.43
C GLU A 181 11.91 2.25 7.52
N ALA A 182 12.75 3.12 8.09
CA ALA A 182 13.70 2.77 9.13
C ALA A 182 13.12 2.71 10.56
N LYS A 183 11.96 3.34 10.84
CA LYS A 183 11.38 3.43 12.21
C LYS A 183 9.86 3.28 12.31
N GLY A 184 9.13 3.52 11.24
CA GLY A 184 7.67 3.42 11.15
C GLY A 184 7.17 1.99 10.95
N SER A 185 7.97 1.12 10.32
CA SER A 185 7.71 -0.32 10.29
C SER A 185 7.64 -0.87 11.73
N GLU A 186 8.61 -0.56 12.59
CA GLU A 186 8.58 -1.00 14.00
C GLU A 186 7.38 -0.45 14.78
N PHE A 187 7.03 0.84 14.64
CA PHE A 187 5.96 1.45 15.43
C PHE A 187 4.54 0.99 15.03
N PHE A 188 4.25 0.84 13.73
CA PHE A 188 2.95 0.34 13.28
C PHE A 188 2.84 -1.19 13.36
N MET A 189 3.94 -1.91 13.10
CA MET A 189 3.98 -3.36 13.33
C MET A 189 3.76 -3.65 14.81
N SER A 190 4.39 -2.90 15.74
CA SER A 190 4.26 -3.18 17.18
C SER A 190 2.91 -2.80 17.79
N THR A 191 2.21 -1.81 17.22
CA THR A 191 1.02 -1.22 17.88
C THR A 191 -0.29 -1.76 17.32
N TYR A 192 -0.33 -2.19 16.05
CA TYR A 192 -1.57 -2.58 15.38
C TYR A 192 -1.52 -3.91 14.61
N LEU A 193 -0.34 -4.47 14.31
CA LEU A 193 -0.21 -5.66 13.44
C LEU A 193 0.60 -6.84 14.02
N ILE A 194 1.19 -6.75 15.21
CA ILE A 194 1.83 -7.91 15.88
C ILE A 194 0.92 -9.15 15.86
N PRO A 195 -0.39 -9.07 16.18
CA PRO A 195 -1.20 -10.27 16.22
C PRO A 195 -1.57 -10.83 14.83
N LEU A 196 -1.56 -10.03 13.76
CA LEU A 196 -1.82 -10.52 12.39
C LEU A 196 -0.56 -11.04 11.68
N SER A 197 0.56 -10.30 11.76
CA SER A 197 1.81 -10.70 11.09
C SER A 197 2.45 -11.94 11.73
N ASN A 198 2.32 -12.11 13.04
CA ASN A 198 2.79 -13.33 13.71
C ASN A 198 1.87 -14.52 13.41
N ALA A 199 0.56 -14.32 13.23
CA ALA A 199 -0.35 -15.38 12.82
C ALA A 199 -0.05 -15.89 11.40
N ASP A 200 0.23 -14.98 10.46
CA ASP A 200 0.66 -15.35 9.10
C ASP A 200 2.04 -16.02 9.09
N THR A 201 2.98 -15.52 9.90
CA THR A 201 4.31 -16.14 10.04
C THR A 201 4.21 -17.55 10.65
N ILE A 202 3.35 -17.77 11.65
CA ILE A 202 3.07 -19.09 12.23
C ILE A 202 2.49 -20.03 11.17
N LYS A 203 1.60 -19.54 10.31
CA LYS A 203 1.02 -20.31 9.21
C LYS A 203 2.07 -20.70 8.16
N ASP A 204 2.97 -19.78 7.80
CA ASP A 204 4.05 -20.03 6.86
C ASP A 204 5.04 -21.09 7.39
N VAL A 205 5.42 -20.96 8.66
CA VAL A 205 6.27 -21.94 9.37
C VAL A 205 5.64 -23.34 9.34
N LYS A 206 4.34 -23.44 9.68
CA LYS A 206 3.62 -24.72 9.64
C LYS A 206 3.57 -25.34 8.25
N THR A 207 3.29 -24.52 7.24
CA THR A 207 3.21 -24.95 5.84
C THR A 207 4.57 -25.48 5.35
N ALA A 208 5.66 -24.77 5.65
CA ALA A 208 7.01 -25.19 5.27
C ALA A 208 7.43 -26.50 5.98
N MET A 209 7.06 -26.69 7.24
CA MET A 209 7.30 -27.96 7.95
C MET A 209 6.54 -29.14 7.35
N ASP A 210 5.26 -28.94 6.99
CA ASP A 210 4.45 -29.98 6.35
C ASP A 210 5.04 -30.36 4.98
N ASP A 211 5.46 -29.37 4.18
CA ASP A 211 6.15 -29.60 2.91
C ASP A 211 7.47 -30.36 3.09
N ALA A 212 8.23 -30.05 4.13
CA ALA A 212 9.48 -30.75 4.46
C ALA A 212 9.22 -32.23 4.78
N ILE A 213 8.21 -32.51 5.61
CA ILE A 213 7.83 -33.88 5.99
C ILE A 213 7.28 -34.66 4.78
N ASN A 214 6.47 -34.01 3.95
CA ASN A 214 5.92 -34.60 2.73
C ASN A 214 7.03 -34.94 1.72
N ALA A 215 8.04 -34.08 1.57
CA ALA A 215 9.22 -34.36 0.75
C ALA A 215 10.04 -35.53 1.29
N ALA A 216 10.27 -35.57 2.61
CA ALA A 216 10.99 -36.67 3.26
C ALA A 216 10.24 -38.01 3.14
N GLN A 217 8.91 -38.01 3.24
CA GLN A 217 8.08 -39.21 3.02
C GLN A 217 8.16 -39.74 1.58
N LYS A 218 8.40 -38.85 0.61
CA LYS A 218 8.62 -39.21 -0.80
C LYS A 218 10.06 -39.66 -1.08
N GLY A 219 10.95 -39.64 -0.08
CA GLY A 219 12.36 -39.97 -0.22
C GLY A 219 13.22 -38.85 -0.80
N ASP A 220 12.68 -37.64 -0.94
CA ASP A 220 13.41 -36.47 -1.44
C ASP A 220 14.02 -35.68 -0.28
N ASN A 221 15.15 -36.17 0.23
CA ASN A 221 15.85 -35.58 1.36
C ASN A 221 16.43 -34.18 1.05
N SER A 222 16.68 -33.87 -0.23
CA SER A 222 17.19 -32.55 -0.63
C SER A 222 16.11 -31.50 -0.49
N THR A 223 14.92 -31.76 -1.03
CA THR A 223 13.77 -30.86 -0.89
C THR A 223 13.31 -30.78 0.57
N ALA A 224 13.36 -31.89 1.31
CA ALA A 224 13.03 -31.89 2.74
C ALA A 224 13.95 -30.97 3.55
N LEU A 225 15.26 -30.98 3.27
CA LEU A 225 16.22 -30.13 3.94
C LEU A 225 15.99 -28.65 3.60
N THR A 226 15.79 -28.31 2.32
CA THR A 226 15.50 -26.94 1.90
C THR A 226 14.24 -26.41 2.58
N LYS A 227 13.17 -27.21 2.64
CA LYS A 227 11.91 -26.82 3.30
C LYS A 227 12.03 -26.71 4.81
N ALA A 228 12.85 -27.54 5.46
CA ALA A 228 13.15 -27.39 6.88
C ALA A 228 13.91 -26.09 7.18
N GLN A 229 14.86 -25.70 6.31
CA GLN A 229 15.60 -24.43 6.43
C GLN A 229 14.72 -23.21 6.14
N GLU A 230 13.78 -23.32 5.19
CA GLU A 230 12.76 -22.29 4.96
C GLU A 230 11.87 -22.09 6.19
N ALA A 231 11.50 -23.17 6.89
CA ALA A 231 10.73 -23.10 8.13
C ALA A 231 11.51 -22.41 9.26
N ASP A 232 12.81 -22.72 9.39
CA ASP A 232 13.72 -22.08 10.36
C ASP A 232 13.89 -20.58 10.07
N THR A 233 14.11 -20.22 8.80
CA THR A 233 14.22 -18.82 8.37
C THR A 233 12.91 -18.04 8.58
N ALA A 234 11.76 -18.70 8.41
CA ALA A 234 10.46 -18.11 8.69
C ALA A 234 10.25 -17.91 10.20
N HIS A 235 10.73 -18.85 11.02
CA HIS A 235 10.73 -18.73 12.48
C HIS A 235 11.59 -17.56 12.98
N ASP A 236 12.74 -17.29 12.40
CA ASP A 236 13.60 -16.15 12.78
C ASP A 236 12.86 -14.81 12.76
N ARG A 237 11.82 -14.68 11.92
CA ARG A 237 10.96 -13.49 11.85
C ARG A 237 10.10 -13.28 13.10
N LEU A 238 9.86 -14.34 13.89
CA LEU A 238 9.21 -14.29 15.19
C LEU A 238 10.18 -13.95 16.33
N GLY A 239 11.50 -14.04 16.12
CA GLY A 239 12.53 -14.17 17.16
C GLY A 239 12.38 -13.25 18.37
N ASP A 240 12.41 -11.93 18.17
CA ASP A 240 12.33 -10.98 19.29
C ASP A 240 10.97 -11.03 20.01
N SER A 241 9.90 -11.33 19.26
CA SER A 241 8.55 -11.41 19.81
C SER A 241 8.34 -12.68 20.65
N LEU A 242 8.85 -13.83 20.21
CA LEU A 242 8.73 -15.11 20.91
C LEU A 242 9.57 -15.12 22.18
N LYS A 243 10.79 -14.57 22.10
CA LYS A 243 11.71 -14.43 23.23
C LYS A 243 11.19 -13.49 24.32
N SER A 244 10.50 -12.41 23.92
CA SER A 244 9.83 -11.49 24.85
C SER A 244 8.61 -12.11 25.54
N TRP A 245 7.93 -13.05 24.86
CA TRP A 245 6.78 -13.77 25.41
C TRP A 245 7.22 -14.83 26.43
N ASP A 246 8.13 -15.72 26.05
CA ASP A 246 8.68 -16.75 26.93
C ASP A 246 10.06 -17.20 26.44
N SER A 247 11.11 -16.69 27.08
CA SER A 247 12.50 -17.01 26.74
C SER A 247 12.84 -18.51 26.82
N ALA A 248 12.18 -19.28 27.70
CA ALA A 248 12.45 -20.71 27.83
C ALA A 248 11.84 -21.48 26.66
N LYS A 249 10.63 -21.12 26.22
CA LYS A 249 9.98 -21.71 25.05
C LYS A 249 10.62 -21.28 23.73
N SER A 250 11.13 -20.06 23.66
CA SER A 250 11.97 -19.62 22.54
C SER A 250 13.20 -20.51 22.40
N SER A 251 13.92 -20.81 23.49
CA SER A 251 15.06 -21.73 23.39
C SER A 251 14.63 -23.16 22.99
N GLN A 252 13.48 -23.64 23.49
CA GLN A 252 12.97 -24.96 23.12
C GLN A 252 12.55 -25.07 21.65
N ILE A 253 12.05 -23.97 21.06
CA ILE A 253 11.69 -23.96 19.64
C ILE A 253 12.94 -23.97 18.76
N ASP A 254 14.00 -23.24 19.13
CA ASP A 254 15.29 -23.21 18.42
C ASP A 254 15.93 -24.61 18.39
N ASP A 255 15.89 -25.30 19.53
CA ASP A 255 16.34 -26.69 19.65
C ASP A 255 15.50 -27.63 18.77
N ALA A 256 14.18 -27.39 18.69
CA ALA A 256 13.29 -28.18 17.86
C ALA A 256 13.50 -27.94 16.35
N PHE A 257 13.76 -26.72 15.90
CA PHE A 257 14.13 -26.42 14.51
C PHE A 257 15.49 -27.02 14.14
N THR A 258 16.45 -26.99 15.06
CA THR A 258 17.73 -27.69 14.91
C THR A 258 17.52 -29.20 14.76
N ALA A 259 16.64 -29.80 15.57
CA ALA A 259 16.28 -31.21 15.49
C ALA A 259 15.53 -31.56 14.19
N LEU A 260 14.66 -30.66 13.71
CA LEU A 260 13.93 -30.80 12.44
C LEU A 260 14.91 -30.83 11.26
N THR A 261 15.83 -29.88 11.20
CA THR A 261 16.84 -29.76 10.13
C THR A 261 17.80 -30.96 10.12
N ASN A 262 18.27 -31.39 11.29
CA ASN A 262 19.11 -32.58 11.42
C ASN A 262 18.37 -33.86 11.03
N SER A 263 17.08 -33.96 11.35
CA SER A 263 16.25 -35.10 10.95
C SER A 263 15.96 -35.11 9.45
N ALA A 264 15.71 -33.94 8.84
CA ALA A 264 15.52 -33.79 7.39
C ALA A 264 16.76 -34.19 6.60
N LYS A 265 17.95 -33.75 7.05
CA LYS A 265 19.24 -34.15 6.45
C LYS A 265 19.44 -35.67 6.41
N ASN A 266 18.96 -36.36 7.44
CA ASN A 266 19.08 -37.81 7.57
C ASN A 266 17.87 -38.59 7.01
N GLY A 267 16.87 -37.91 6.43
CA GLY A 267 15.62 -38.54 5.98
C GLY A 267 14.80 -39.19 7.11
N ASN A 268 15.03 -38.80 8.36
CA ASN A 268 14.36 -39.37 9.53
C ASN A 268 12.98 -38.73 9.73
N VAL A 269 11.97 -39.23 9.02
CA VAL A 269 10.58 -38.74 9.09
C VAL A 269 10.02 -38.77 10.52
N ALA A 270 10.37 -39.78 11.32
CA ALA A 270 9.90 -39.88 12.70
C ALA A 270 10.48 -38.76 13.58
N GLY A 271 11.77 -38.46 13.40
CA GLY A 271 12.44 -37.33 14.05
C GLY A 271 11.85 -35.98 13.64
N MET A 272 11.52 -35.81 12.36
CA MET A 272 10.87 -34.59 11.86
C MET A 272 9.47 -34.39 12.46
N LYS A 273 8.66 -35.45 12.55
CA LYS A 273 7.32 -35.38 13.18
C LYS A 273 7.39 -35.07 14.67
N ALA A 274 8.38 -35.62 15.39
CA ALA A 274 8.59 -35.31 16.80
C ALA A 274 8.94 -33.83 17.00
N ALA A 275 9.86 -33.30 16.19
CA ALA A 275 10.22 -31.88 16.21
C ALA A 275 9.03 -30.98 15.84
N GLN A 276 8.29 -31.33 14.79
CA GLN A 276 7.09 -30.60 14.35
C GLN A 276 6.03 -30.53 15.45
N ASN A 277 5.78 -31.61 16.18
CA ASN A 277 4.81 -31.62 17.27
C ASN A 277 5.18 -30.62 18.37
N THR A 278 6.46 -30.56 18.75
CA THR A 278 6.97 -29.59 19.73
C THR A 278 6.81 -28.16 19.23
N ILE A 279 7.19 -27.89 17.97
CA ILE A 279 7.05 -26.57 17.35
C ILE A 279 5.58 -26.15 17.31
N ASN A 280 4.68 -27.02 16.85
CA ASN A 280 3.25 -26.74 16.78
C ASN A 280 2.65 -26.43 18.16
N GLN A 281 3.01 -27.21 19.18
CA GLN A 281 2.51 -26.98 20.54
C GLN A 281 2.90 -25.59 21.06
N ILE A 282 4.16 -25.17 20.85
CA ILE A 282 4.65 -23.86 21.30
C ILE A 282 3.99 -22.73 20.47
N LEU A 283 3.90 -22.88 19.15
CA LEU A 283 3.29 -21.87 18.28
C LEU A 283 1.78 -21.72 18.50
N ASP A 284 1.06 -22.80 18.83
CA ASP A 284 -0.37 -22.74 19.15
C ASP A 284 -0.61 -22.02 20.47
N GLU A 285 0.25 -22.27 21.47
CA GLU A 285 0.18 -21.55 22.74
C GLU A 285 0.50 -20.07 22.55
N TYR A 286 1.52 -19.75 21.76
CA TYR A 286 1.86 -18.37 21.38
C TYR A 286 0.74 -17.69 20.56
N ALA A 287 0.12 -18.37 19.61
CA ALA A 287 -1.02 -17.85 18.87
C ALA A 287 -2.23 -17.56 19.78
N SER A 288 -2.46 -18.40 20.79
CA SER A 288 -3.55 -18.22 21.75
C SER A 288 -3.38 -16.98 22.64
N THR A 289 -2.13 -16.58 22.92
CA THR A 289 -1.84 -15.37 23.70
C THR A 289 -1.96 -14.10 22.84
N LEU A 290 -1.62 -14.19 21.55
CA LEU A 290 -1.85 -13.11 20.58
C LEU A 290 -3.35 -12.77 20.43
N GLY A 291 -4.23 -13.78 20.41
CA GLY A 291 -5.68 -13.60 20.32
C GLY A 291 -6.37 -13.03 21.57
N ARG A 292 -5.66 -12.88 22.69
CA ARG A 292 -6.16 -12.30 23.95
C ARG A 292 -5.82 -10.82 24.16
N LEU A 293 -4.93 -10.28 23.31
CA LEU A 293 -4.47 -8.89 23.36
C LEU A 293 -5.13 -8.00 22.29
N GLY A 294 -5.98 -8.58 21.43
CA GLY A 294 -6.81 -7.87 20.45
C GLY A 294 -8.18 -7.47 20.99
#